data_AF-A0A822BBS5-F1
#
_entry.id   AF-A0A822BBS5-F1
#
_cell.length_a   1.000
_cell.length_b   1.000
_cell.length_c   1.000
_cell.angle_alpha   90.00
_cell.angle_beta   90.00
_cell.angle_gamma   90.00
#
_symmetry.space_group_name_H-M   'P 1'
#
loop_
_entity.id
_entity.type
_entity.pdbx_description
1 polymer ?
#
loop_
_entity_poly.entity_id
_entity_poly.type
_entity_poly.pdbx_seq_one_letter_code
_entity_poly.pdbx_strand_id
1 'polypeptide(L)'
;ADVIIHENDEQLRADLKRQKNTSAMCKNSQCKNDVEVKQLLSRLLNYDDILDIKIQSHEFEKDDDRNFHMDYIVATANLRAENYEIQKTDRSKIKRIAGNIIPAIATTTAMVTGLVCLEVYKFVQHHKKIESYRNAFVNLHFTLWNRFEVKGDMTLEEFIEYFKHEHKLVPNMVSAGMSVIYCPHFIRQTSIAQDMKRKISELFEMVTKTKIPANVRCLTLVMLCTDLEGNDVKDVPYIKYIFR
;
A
#
# COMPACT_ATOMS: atom_id res chain seq x y z
N ALA A 1 19.02 4.12 -23.48
CA ALA A 1 20.47 4.36 -23.53
C ALA A 1 20.65 5.84 -23.78
N ASP A 2 20.85 6.61 -22.71
CA ASP A 2 21.05 8.05 -22.84
C ASP A 2 22.46 8.30 -23.36
N VAL A 3 22.54 8.98 -24.51
CA VAL A 3 23.82 9.38 -25.11
C VAL A 3 24.22 10.70 -24.45
N ILE A 4 25.22 10.64 -23.58
CA ILE A 4 25.80 11.82 -22.94
C ILE A 4 26.72 12.49 -23.97
N ILE A 5 26.37 13.71 -24.38
CA ILE A 5 27.17 14.51 -25.31
C ILE A 5 28.15 15.32 -24.47
N HIS A 6 29.45 15.09 -24.66
CA HIS A 6 30.51 15.82 -23.96
C HIS A 6 30.96 17.01 -24.81
N GLU A 7 30.96 18.22 -24.24
CA GLU A 7 31.28 19.44 -24.98
C GLU A 7 32.79 19.63 -25.17
N ASN A 8 33.64 18.98 -24.38
CA ASN A 8 35.11 19.03 -24.48
C ASN A 8 35.79 17.70 -24.07
N ASP A 9 36.97 17.43 -24.66
CA ASP A 9 37.76 16.21 -24.42
C ASP A 9 38.18 16.00 -22.95
N GLU A 10 38.34 17.08 -22.18
CA GLU A 10 38.65 16.98 -20.74
C GLU A 10 37.47 16.43 -19.93
N GLN A 11 36.23 16.81 -20.27
CA GLN A 11 35.02 16.30 -19.60
C GLN A 11 34.84 14.81 -19.89
N LEU A 12 35.08 14.38 -21.14
CA LEU A 12 35.08 12.96 -21.52
C LEU A 12 36.12 12.16 -20.72
N ARG A 13 37.34 12.68 -20.56
CA ARG A 13 38.40 12.01 -19.77
C ARG A 13 38.07 11.97 -18.27
N ALA A 14 37.46 13.01 -17.71
CA ALA A 14 37.06 13.07 -16.32
C ALA A 14 35.94 12.05 -16.00
N ASP A 15 34.94 11.93 -16.87
CA ASP A 15 33.84 10.98 -16.70
C ASP A 15 34.28 9.53 -16.92
N LEU A 16 35.20 9.26 -17.87
CA LEU A 16 35.82 7.94 -18.00
C LEU A 16 36.63 7.55 -16.76
N LYS A 17 37.31 8.50 -16.11
CA LYS A 17 38.02 8.28 -14.84
C LYS A 17 37.05 8.01 -13.70
N ARG A 18 35.93 8.75 -13.62
CA ARG A 18 34.85 8.51 -12.65
C ARG A 18 34.23 7.14 -12.85
N GLN A 19 33.86 6.77 -14.09
CA GLN A 19 33.30 5.45 -14.39
C GLN A 19 34.27 4.30 -14.07
N LYS A 20 35.56 4.46 -14.34
CA LYS A 20 36.60 3.49 -13.93
C LYS A 20 36.72 3.38 -12.41
N ASN A 21 36.65 4.49 -11.68
CA ASN A 21 36.69 4.49 -10.22
C ASN A 21 35.41 3.87 -9.61
N THR A 22 34.22 4.20 -10.14
CA THR A 22 32.94 3.64 -9.68
C THR A 22 32.84 2.14 -9.96
N SER A 23 33.31 1.68 -11.12
CA SER A 23 33.34 0.24 -11.46
C SER A 23 34.40 -0.52 -10.67
N ALA A 24 35.54 0.08 -10.34
CA ALA A 24 36.52 -0.49 -9.41
C ALA A 24 35.99 -0.55 -7.96
N MET A 25 35.23 0.46 -7.53
CA MET A 25 34.60 0.51 -6.20
C MET A 25 33.49 -0.57 -6.06
N CYS A 26 32.66 -0.76 -7.09
CA CYS A 26 31.68 -1.86 -7.15
C CYS A 26 32.35 -3.25 -7.14
N LYS A 27 33.42 -3.45 -7.94
CA LYS A 27 34.19 -4.71 -7.94
C LYS A 27 34.86 -4.98 -6.60
N ASN A 28 35.38 -3.97 -5.91
CA ASN A 28 35.94 -4.12 -4.57
C ASN A 28 34.87 -4.48 -3.53
N SER A 29 33.67 -3.91 -3.61
CA SER A 29 32.55 -4.25 -2.71
C SER A 29 32.03 -5.68 -2.94
N GLN A 30 31.94 -6.13 -4.20
CA GLN A 30 31.59 -7.52 -4.53
C GLN A 30 32.67 -8.52 -4.04
N CYS A 31 33.95 -8.27 -4.31
CA CYS A 31 35.04 -9.13 -3.84
C CYS A 31 35.16 -9.18 -2.31
N LYS A 32 34.88 -8.08 -1.59
CA LYS A 32 34.87 -8.08 -0.12
C LYS A 32 33.75 -8.95 0.44
N ASN A 33 32.55 -8.85 -0.12
CA ASN A 33 31.42 -9.68 0.28
C ASN A 33 31.70 -11.17 0.02
N ASP A 34 32.33 -11.50 -1.11
CA ASP A 34 32.69 -12.89 -1.44
C ASP A 34 33.77 -13.47 -0.51
N VAL A 35 34.72 -12.65 -0.05
CA VAL A 35 35.72 -13.06 0.93
C VAL A 35 35.10 -13.27 2.31
N GLU A 36 34.20 -12.38 2.73
CA GLU A 36 33.51 -12.48 4.02
C GLU A 36 32.55 -13.67 4.08
N VAL A 37 31.83 -13.95 2.99
CA VAL A 37 30.98 -15.15 2.87
C VAL A 37 31.82 -16.43 2.95
N LYS A 38 32.97 -16.48 2.27
CA LYS A 38 33.88 -17.65 2.36
C LYS A 38 34.44 -17.85 3.77
N GLN A 39 34.74 -16.75 4.47
CA GLN A 39 35.15 -16.81 5.87
C GLN A 39 34.01 -17.33 6.77
N LEU A 40 32.77 -16.86 6.59
CA LEU A 40 31.62 -17.35 7.35
C LEU A 40 31.35 -18.84 7.10
N LEU A 41 31.42 -19.29 5.84
CA LEU A 41 31.26 -20.70 5.49
C LEU A 41 32.31 -21.58 6.17
N SER A 42 33.55 -21.11 6.29
CA SER A 42 34.61 -21.83 6.99
C SER A 42 34.42 -21.92 8.51
N ARG A 43 33.54 -21.08 9.10
CA ARG A 43 33.21 -21.08 10.54
C ARG A 43 32.00 -21.94 10.89
N LEU A 44 31.26 -22.42 9.89
CA LEU A 44 30.13 -23.32 10.13
C LEU A 44 30.63 -24.69 10.53
N LEU A 45 29.94 -25.30 11.50
CA LEU A 45 30.20 -26.68 11.92
C LEU A 45 29.78 -27.64 10.80
N ASN A 46 30.45 -28.79 10.73
CA ASN A 46 30.08 -29.83 9.78
C ASN A 46 28.73 -30.44 10.18
N TYR A 47 27.96 -30.85 9.17
CA TYR A 47 26.61 -31.37 9.36
C TYR A 47 26.56 -32.58 10.31
N ASP A 48 27.56 -33.45 10.23
CA ASP A 48 27.64 -34.68 11.04
C ASP A 48 27.77 -34.39 12.55
N ASP A 49 28.32 -33.24 12.94
CA ASP A 49 28.49 -32.84 14.34
C ASP A 49 27.21 -32.27 14.98
N ILE A 50 26.19 -31.97 14.17
CA ILE A 50 24.96 -31.25 14.57
C ILE A 50 23.73 -32.17 14.54
N LEU A 51 23.88 -33.42 14.07
CA LEU A 51 22.77 -34.37 13.86
C LEU A 51 21.89 -34.58 15.12
N ASP A 52 22.49 -34.49 16.31
CA ASP A 52 21.78 -34.69 17.58
C ASP A 52 21.20 -33.39 18.19
N ILE A 53 21.43 -32.23 17.56
CA ILE A 53 20.90 -30.94 18.06
C ILE A 53 19.51 -30.69 17.49
N LYS A 54 18.50 -30.76 18.37
CA LYS A 54 17.13 -30.40 18.03
C LYS A 54 16.82 -28.97 18.44
N ILE A 55 16.75 -28.07 17.45
CA ILE A 55 16.28 -26.69 17.67
C ILE A 55 14.75 -26.70 17.68
N GLN A 56 14.16 -26.25 18.78
CA GLN A 56 12.71 -26.05 18.87
C GLN A 56 12.39 -24.58 18.57
N SER A 57 11.70 -24.33 17.47
CA SER A 57 11.16 -23.01 17.17
C SER A 57 10.04 -22.68 18.15
N HIS A 58 10.10 -21.50 18.75
CA HIS A 58 8.97 -20.93 19.48
C HIS A 58 7.98 -20.31 18.50
N GLU A 59 6.70 -20.69 18.62
CA GLU A 59 5.61 -20.04 17.90
C GLU A 59 5.09 -18.87 18.73
N PHE A 60 4.93 -17.71 18.09
CA PHE A 60 4.51 -16.51 18.78
C PHE A 60 3.05 -16.60 19.23
N GLU A 61 2.85 -16.80 20.53
CA GLU A 61 1.56 -16.63 21.21
C GLU A 61 1.56 -15.34 22.04
N LYS A 62 0.59 -14.46 21.76
CA LYS A 62 0.43 -13.13 22.35
C LYS A 62 -0.47 -13.14 23.59
N ASP A 63 -1.39 -14.11 23.69
CA ASP A 63 -2.45 -14.16 24.71
C ASP A 63 -2.06 -14.98 25.94
N ASP A 64 -0.98 -15.75 25.87
CA ASP A 64 -0.39 -16.42 27.02
C ASP A 64 0.69 -15.54 27.68
N ASP A 65 0.41 -15.09 28.90
CA ASP A 65 1.33 -14.24 29.66
C ASP A 65 2.46 -15.04 30.36
N ARG A 66 2.46 -16.38 30.28
CA ARG A 66 3.47 -17.25 30.93
C ARG A 66 4.64 -17.65 30.03
N ASN A 67 4.50 -17.45 28.72
CA ASN A 67 5.52 -17.84 27.73
C ASN A 67 6.64 -16.79 27.55
N PHE A 68 6.54 -15.63 28.22
CA PHE A 68 7.47 -14.50 28.15
C PHE A 68 7.69 -13.88 26.76
N HIS A 69 6.90 -14.26 25.74
CA HIS A 69 7.02 -13.70 24.39
C HIS A 69 6.80 -12.19 24.41
N MET A 70 5.70 -11.77 25.04
CA MET A 70 5.38 -10.34 25.13
C MET A 70 6.37 -9.58 25.99
N ASP A 71 6.94 -10.18 27.02
CA ASP A 71 7.87 -9.51 27.91
C ASP A 71 9.21 -9.25 27.22
N TYR A 72 9.68 -10.20 26.41
CA TYR A 72 10.84 -10.03 25.53
C TYR A 72 10.62 -8.87 24.54
N ILE A 73 9.46 -8.83 23.88
CA ILE A 73 9.13 -7.80 22.89
C ILE A 73 9.04 -6.42 23.54
N VAL A 74 8.39 -6.33 24.70
CA VAL A 74 8.23 -5.07 25.46
C VAL A 74 9.57 -4.53 25.92
N ALA A 75 10.43 -5.38 26.52
CA ALA A 75 11.75 -4.98 26.98
C ALA A 75 12.62 -4.50 25.81
N THR A 76 12.69 -5.29 24.73
CA THR A 76 13.50 -4.95 23.54
C THR A 76 13.01 -3.69 22.86
N ALA A 77 11.69 -3.51 22.70
CA ALA A 77 11.11 -2.32 22.11
C ALA A 77 11.40 -1.07 22.94
N ASN A 78 11.27 -1.15 24.27
CA ASN A 78 11.51 -0.01 25.16
C ASN A 78 13.00 0.34 25.28
N LEU A 79 13.91 -0.65 25.26
CA LEU A 79 15.36 -0.39 25.20
C LEU A 79 15.75 0.26 23.87
N ARG A 80 15.17 -0.21 22.76
CA ARG A 80 15.38 0.43 21.45
C ARG A 80 14.80 1.84 21.42
N ALA A 81 13.63 2.07 22.02
CA ALA A 81 13.02 3.39 22.10
C ALA A 81 13.93 4.38 22.86
N GLU A 82 14.55 3.94 23.96
CA GLU A 82 15.49 4.73 24.74
C GLU A 82 16.73 5.14 23.94
N ASN A 83 17.27 4.26 23.09
CA ASN A 83 18.41 4.60 22.20
C ASN A 83 18.12 5.74 21.21
N TYR A 84 16.85 5.99 20.88
CA TYR A 84 16.42 7.04 19.94
C TYR A 84 15.58 8.12 20.62
N GLU A 85 15.60 8.20 21.96
CA GLU A 85 14.82 9.15 22.74
C GLU A 85 13.30 9.10 22.47
N ILE A 86 12.79 7.94 22.08
CA ILE A 86 11.36 7.69 21.87
C ILE A 86 10.71 7.35 23.22
N GLN A 87 9.51 7.88 23.46
CA GLN A 87 8.76 7.61 24.69
C GLN A 87 8.46 6.10 24.85
N LYS A 88 8.87 5.54 26.00
CA LYS A 88 8.56 4.17 26.39
C LYS A 88 7.05 3.95 26.46
N THR A 89 6.62 2.75 26.11
CA THR A 89 5.20 2.40 26.02
C THR A 89 4.87 1.15 26.84
N ASP A 90 3.67 1.11 27.41
CA ASP A 90 3.20 0.01 28.25
C ASP A 90 2.98 -1.30 27.48
N ARG A 91 3.03 -2.41 28.23
CA ARG A 91 2.78 -3.77 27.73
C ARG A 91 1.50 -3.88 26.91
N SER A 92 0.39 -3.31 27.35
CA SER A 92 -0.91 -3.41 26.65
C SER A 92 -0.91 -2.74 25.29
N LYS A 93 -0.25 -1.58 25.15
CA LYS A 93 -0.18 -0.86 23.88
C LYS A 93 0.80 -1.54 22.91
N ILE A 94 1.90 -2.10 23.43
CA ILE A 94 2.81 -2.93 22.63
C ILE A 94 2.14 -4.25 22.21
N LYS A 95 1.42 -4.94 23.12
CA LYS A 95 0.64 -6.15 22.83
C LYS A 95 -0.41 -5.91 21.75
N ARG A 96 -1.09 -4.76 21.80
CA ARG A 96 -2.04 -4.36 20.74
C ARG A 96 -1.37 -4.26 19.37
N ILE A 97 -0.17 -3.67 19.31
CA ILE A 97 0.56 -3.45 18.06
C ILE A 97 1.22 -4.76 17.58
N ALA A 98 2.04 -5.40 18.41
CA ALA A 98 2.74 -6.64 18.08
C ALA A 98 1.79 -7.81 17.78
N GLY A 99 0.64 -7.84 18.46
CA GLY A 99 -0.39 -8.85 18.30
C GLY A 99 -1.45 -8.55 17.25
N ASN A 100 -1.36 -7.40 16.54
CA ASN A 100 -2.37 -6.93 15.60
C ASN A 100 -3.82 -7.06 16.12
N ILE A 101 -4.05 -6.66 17.37
CA ILE A 101 -5.34 -6.85 18.04
C ILE A 101 -6.38 -5.91 17.44
N ILE A 102 -7.44 -6.47 16.85
CA ILE A 102 -8.58 -5.73 16.33
C ILE A 102 -9.44 -5.25 17.52
N PRO A 103 -9.69 -3.93 17.66
CA PRO A 103 -10.56 -3.43 18.71
C PRO A 103 -12.00 -3.88 18.48
N ALA A 104 -12.63 -4.43 19.52
CA ALA A 104 -14.01 -4.89 19.48
C ALA A 104 -14.76 -4.49 20.76
N ILE A 105 -16.03 -4.10 20.60
CA ILE A 105 -16.94 -3.78 21.70
C ILE A 105 -18.32 -4.35 21.40
N ALA A 106 -19.03 -4.83 22.43
CA ALA A 106 -20.31 -5.53 22.26
C ALA A 106 -21.40 -4.66 21.59
N THR A 107 -21.33 -3.33 21.75
CA THR A 107 -22.34 -2.41 21.21
C THR A 107 -22.38 -2.41 19.68
N THR A 108 -21.24 -2.43 19.00
CA THR A 108 -21.18 -2.49 17.54
C THR A 108 -21.66 -3.85 17.03
N THR A 109 -21.31 -4.94 17.71
CA THR A 109 -21.81 -6.29 17.38
C THR A 109 -23.33 -6.40 17.54
N ALA A 110 -23.89 -5.88 18.63
CA ALA A 110 -25.34 -5.88 18.87
C ALA A 110 -26.11 -5.07 17.81
N MET A 111 -25.56 -3.91 17.42
CA MET A 111 -26.14 -3.07 16.39
C MET A 111 -26.10 -3.73 15.01
N VAL A 112 -24.94 -4.28 14.60
CA VAL A 112 -24.79 -4.96 13.31
C VAL A 112 -25.71 -6.18 13.23
N THR A 113 -25.79 -6.98 14.30
CA THR A 113 -26.69 -8.15 14.35
C THR A 113 -28.15 -7.73 14.26
N GLY A 114 -28.56 -6.66 14.94
CA GLY A 114 -29.92 -6.11 14.81
C GLY A 114 -30.28 -5.69 13.38
N LEU A 115 -29.36 -5.01 12.68
CA LEU A 115 -29.57 -4.59 11.28
C LEU A 115 -29.65 -5.78 10.33
N VAL A 116 -28.81 -6.80 10.53
CA VAL A 116 -28.88 -8.04 9.75
C VAL A 116 -30.23 -8.74 9.97
N CYS A 117 -30.72 -8.80 11.20
CA CYS A 117 -32.04 -9.38 11.50
C CYS A 117 -33.18 -8.66 10.75
N LEU A 118 -33.11 -7.33 10.58
CA LEU A 118 -34.09 -6.58 9.80
C LEU A 118 -34.10 -6.96 8.32
N GLU A 119 -32.93 -7.21 7.72
CA GLU A 119 -32.85 -7.67 6.33
C GLU A 119 -33.34 -9.12 6.18
N VAL A 120 -33.12 -9.97 7.20
CA VAL A 120 -33.67 -11.34 7.23
C VAL A 120 -35.20 -11.33 7.17
N TYR A 121 -35.88 -10.41 7.86
CA TYR A 121 -37.34 -10.30 7.78
C TYR A 121 -37.85 -10.00 6.35
N LYS A 122 -37.12 -9.19 5.58
CA LYS A 122 -37.48 -8.88 4.18
C LYS A 122 -37.29 -10.10 3.27
N PHE A 123 -36.25 -10.89 3.56
CA PHE A 123 -36.00 -12.14 2.86
C PHE A 123 -37.12 -13.16 3.10
N VAL A 124 -37.56 -13.34 4.36
CA VAL A 124 -38.65 -14.25 4.72
C VAL A 124 -39.99 -13.84 4.10
N GLN A 125 -40.26 -12.53 3.98
CA GLN A 125 -41.47 -12.01 3.33
C GLN A 125 -41.44 -12.09 1.79
N HIS A 126 -40.42 -12.73 1.19
CA HIS A 126 -40.27 -12.89 -0.25
C HIS A 126 -40.26 -11.57 -1.04
N HIS A 127 -39.64 -10.53 -0.48
CA HIS A 127 -39.44 -9.28 -1.23
C HIS A 127 -38.54 -9.53 -2.44
N LYS A 128 -39.10 -9.39 -3.65
CA LYS A 128 -38.41 -9.61 -4.93
C LYS A 128 -37.70 -8.39 -5.50
N LYS A 129 -38.01 -7.19 -4.98
CA LYS A 129 -37.43 -5.92 -5.44
C LYS A 129 -36.11 -5.67 -4.71
N ILE A 130 -35.04 -5.45 -5.48
CA ILE A 130 -33.71 -5.17 -4.91
C ILE A 130 -33.70 -3.88 -4.07
N GLU A 131 -34.54 -2.90 -4.42
CA GLU A 131 -34.67 -1.63 -3.71
C GLU A 131 -35.19 -1.76 -2.27
N SER A 132 -35.82 -2.90 -1.94
CA SER A 132 -36.28 -3.19 -0.58
C SER A 132 -35.13 -3.52 0.37
N TYR A 133 -34.03 -4.06 -0.15
CA TYR A 133 -32.84 -4.38 0.63
C TYR A 133 -32.00 -3.14 0.83
N ARG A 134 -31.42 -3.00 2.03
CA ARG A 134 -30.59 -1.86 2.37
C ARG A 134 -29.27 -2.34 2.95
N ASN A 135 -28.18 -1.83 2.40
CA ASN A 135 -26.86 -1.99 3.00
C ASN A 135 -26.66 -0.83 3.98
N ALA A 136 -26.53 -1.16 5.26
CA ALA A 136 -26.23 -0.18 6.30
C ALA A 136 -24.72 -0.14 6.55
N PHE A 137 -24.11 1.02 6.33
CA PHE A 137 -22.76 1.30 6.83
C PHE A 137 -22.94 2.08 8.12
N VAL A 138 -22.58 1.47 9.23
CA VAL A 138 -22.74 2.12 10.53
C VAL A 138 -21.41 2.30 11.17
N ASN A 139 -21.17 3.54 11.57
CA ASN A 139 -19.98 3.95 12.23
C ASN A 139 -20.41 4.97 13.27
N LEU A 140 -20.25 4.61 14.55
CA LEU A 140 -20.68 5.43 15.69
C LEU A 140 -19.71 6.61 15.96
N HIS A 141 -18.74 6.81 15.05
CA HIS A 141 -17.79 7.91 14.97
C HIS A 141 -17.52 8.23 13.48
N PHE A 142 -16.93 9.36 13.09
CA PHE A 142 -16.55 9.56 11.68
C PHE A 142 -15.27 8.75 11.37
N THR A 143 -15.25 7.89 10.34
CA THR A 143 -14.04 7.10 9.99
C THR A 143 -13.95 6.76 8.49
N LEU A 144 -12.77 6.26 8.09
CA LEU A 144 -12.21 5.90 6.76
C LEU A 144 -13.09 5.06 5.78
N TRP A 145 -14.39 4.88 6.01
CA TRP A 145 -15.30 4.06 5.18
C TRP A 145 -16.04 4.85 4.10
N ASN A 146 -15.93 6.18 4.11
CA ASN A 146 -16.42 7.00 3.02
C ASN A 146 -15.70 6.56 1.73
N ARG A 147 -16.45 6.46 0.63
CA ARG A 147 -15.90 6.16 -0.69
C ARG A 147 -16.73 6.86 -1.73
N PHE A 148 -16.10 7.31 -2.80
CA PHE A 148 -16.84 7.76 -3.98
C PHE A 148 -17.20 6.53 -4.81
N GLU A 149 -18.47 6.38 -5.18
CA GLU A 149 -18.90 5.35 -6.12
C GLU A 149 -19.11 5.99 -7.48
N VAL A 150 -18.20 5.70 -8.41
CA VAL A 150 -18.29 6.16 -9.80
C VAL A 150 -18.73 4.98 -10.65
N LYS A 151 -19.83 5.15 -11.39
CA LYS A 151 -20.42 4.10 -12.24
C LYS A 151 -20.29 4.48 -13.71
N GLY A 152 -19.87 3.52 -14.52
CA GLY A 152 -19.66 3.69 -15.95
C GLY A 152 -18.19 3.90 -16.30
N ASP A 153 -17.75 3.26 -17.38
CA ASP A 153 -16.40 3.37 -17.89
C ASP A 153 -16.23 4.67 -18.70
N MET A 154 -15.94 5.74 -17.97
CA MET A 154 -15.67 7.09 -18.46
C MET A 154 -14.21 7.29 -18.89
N THR A 155 -14.00 8.26 -19.77
CA THR A 155 -12.66 8.74 -20.12
C THR A 155 -12.00 9.44 -18.94
N LEU A 156 -10.67 9.55 -18.98
CA LEU A 156 -9.93 10.26 -17.94
C LEU A 156 -10.31 11.76 -17.87
N GLU A 157 -10.62 12.37 -19.01
CA GLU A 157 -11.12 13.75 -19.09
C GLU A 157 -12.47 13.91 -18.37
N GLU A 158 -13.44 13.07 -18.71
CA GLU A 158 -14.77 13.05 -18.06
C GLU A 158 -14.65 12.81 -16.55
N PHE A 159 -13.72 11.94 -16.12
CA PHE A 159 -13.46 11.67 -14.71
C PHE A 159 -12.94 12.89 -13.96
N ILE A 160 -12.00 13.63 -14.56
CA ILE A 160 -11.44 14.86 -13.96
C ILE A 160 -12.53 15.94 -13.89
N GLU A 161 -13.32 16.11 -14.94
CA GLU A 161 -14.43 17.07 -14.95
C GLU A 161 -15.51 16.71 -13.91
N TYR A 162 -15.85 15.44 -13.78
CA TYR A 162 -16.81 14.96 -12.78
C TYR A 162 -16.40 15.40 -11.36
N PHE A 163 -15.16 15.14 -10.94
CA PHE A 163 -14.71 15.53 -9.60
C PHE A 163 -14.59 17.04 -9.42
N LYS A 164 -14.29 17.79 -10.49
CA LYS A 164 -14.23 19.24 -10.47
C LYS A 164 -15.62 19.87 -10.30
N HIS A 165 -16.62 19.36 -11.00
CA HIS A 165 -17.99 19.93 -10.98
C HIS A 165 -18.81 19.47 -9.79
N GLU A 166 -18.84 18.17 -9.50
CA GLU A 166 -19.69 17.59 -8.44
C GLU A 166 -19.05 17.75 -7.06
N HIS A 167 -17.73 17.58 -6.98
CA HIS A 167 -17.02 17.52 -5.69
C HIS A 167 -16.12 18.72 -5.43
N LYS A 168 -15.95 19.64 -6.39
CA LYS A 168 -15.04 20.81 -6.30
C LYS A 168 -13.60 20.42 -5.98
N LEU A 169 -13.18 19.25 -6.47
CA LEU A 169 -11.84 18.70 -6.30
C LEU A 169 -11.16 18.60 -7.66
N VAL A 170 -9.89 19.00 -7.74
CA VAL A 170 -9.08 18.91 -8.95
C VAL A 170 -8.08 17.77 -8.78
N PRO A 171 -8.25 16.61 -9.46
CA PRO A 171 -7.31 15.49 -9.35
C PRO A 171 -5.93 15.84 -9.93
N ASN A 172 -4.90 15.71 -9.11
CA ASN A 172 -3.49 15.90 -9.49
C ASN A 172 -2.79 14.56 -9.75
N MET A 173 -3.21 13.51 -9.07
CA MET A 173 -2.70 12.16 -9.29
C MET A 173 -3.83 11.15 -9.13
N VAL A 174 -3.92 10.18 -10.02
CA VAL A 174 -4.84 9.05 -9.90
C VAL A 174 -4.04 7.76 -10.05
N SER A 175 -4.22 6.84 -9.09
CA SER A 175 -3.54 5.56 -9.05
C SER A 175 -4.52 4.43 -8.74
N ALA A 176 -4.21 3.24 -9.25
CA ALA A 176 -4.91 2.01 -8.91
C ALA A 176 -3.89 1.01 -8.34
N GLY A 177 -3.96 0.76 -7.04
CA GLY A 177 -2.93 0.00 -6.32
C GLY A 177 -1.56 0.69 -6.43
N MET A 178 -0.56 -0.03 -6.95
CA MET A 178 0.81 0.49 -7.14
C MET A 178 1.01 1.21 -8.48
N SER A 179 -0.01 1.23 -9.35
CA SER A 179 0.09 1.75 -10.71
C SER A 179 -0.49 3.15 -10.79
N VAL A 180 0.35 4.12 -11.14
CA VAL A 180 -0.08 5.51 -11.38
C VAL A 180 -0.68 5.58 -12.80
N ILE A 181 -1.98 5.86 -12.87
CA ILE A 181 -2.73 5.98 -14.13
C ILE A 181 -2.59 7.39 -14.70
N TYR A 182 -2.64 8.40 -13.82
CA TYR A 182 -2.53 9.80 -14.21
C TYR A 182 -1.66 10.56 -13.22
N CYS A 183 -0.66 11.28 -13.74
CA CYS A 183 0.07 12.30 -13.01
C CYS A 183 0.74 13.27 -14.00
N PRO A 184 0.21 14.49 -14.17
CA PRO A 184 0.65 15.41 -15.22
C PRO A 184 2.08 15.95 -15.00
N HIS A 185 2.58 15.91 -13.76
CA HIS A 185 3.95 16.32 -13.43
C HIS A 185 5.03 15.30 -13.81
N PHE A 186 4.68 14.01 -13.89
CA PHE A 186 5.66 12.93 -14.15
C PHE A 186 5.54 12.34 -15.56
N ILE A 187 4.41 12.53 -16.24
CA ILE A 187 4.15 11.98 -17.58
C ILE A 187 4.42 13.05 -18.65
N ARG A 188 4.94 12.67 -19.83
CA ARG A 188 5.16 13.60 -20.94
C ARG A 188 3.82 14.16 -21.45
N GLN A 189 3.76 15.46 -21.71
CA GLN A 189 2.54 16.18 -22.14
C GLN A 189 1.86 15.58 -23.39
N THR A 190 2.64 15.05 -24.33
CA THR A 190 2.12 14.39 -25.54
C THR A 190 1.39 13.07 -25.25
N SER A 191 1.86 12.30 -24.27
CA SER A 191 1.18 11.08 -23.81
C SER A 191 -0.09 11.44 -23.06
N ILE A 192 -0.01 12.45 -22.18
CA ILE A 192 -1.16 12.91 -21.39
C ILE A 192 -2.32 13.29 -22.31
N ALA A 193 -2.09 14.06 -23.37
CA ALA A 193 -3.17 14.45 -24.30
C ALA A 193 -3.85 13.26 -24.98
N GLN A 194 -3.14 12.15 -25.20
CA GLN A 194 -3.72 10.90 -25.71
C GLN A 194 -4.42 10.11 -24.61
N ASP A 195 -3.84 10.08 -23.41
CA ASP A 195 -4.36 9.36 -22.25
C ASP A 195 -5.66 9.98 -21.73
N MET A 196 -5.83 11.30 -21.84
CA MET A 196 -7.07 12.01 -21.48
C MET A 196 -8.30 11.48 -22.23
N LYS A 197 -8.12 11.06 -23.49
CA LYS A 197 -9.19 10.54 -24.36
C LYS A 197 -9.48 9.05 -24.16
N ARG A 198 -8.63 8.34 -23.42
CA ARG A 198 -8.77 6.90 -23.18
C ARG A 198 -9.63 6.65 -21.95
N LYS A 199 -10.24 5.47 -21.91
CA LYS A 199 -10.98 5.01 -20.73
C LYS A 199 -10.03 4.60 -19.62
N ILE A 200 -10.47 4.77 -18.37
CA ILE A 200 -9.65 4.44 -17.20
C ILE A 200 -9.33 2.93 -17.17
N SER A 201 -10.25 2.07 -17.61
CA SER A 201 -10.02 0.63 -17.74
C SER A 201 -8.88 0.30 -18.72
N GLU A 202 -8.87 0.92 -19.89
CA GLU A 202 -7.85 0.75 -20.94
C GLU A 202 -6.49 1.32 -20.49
N LEU A 203 -6.49 2.48 -19.84
CA LEU A 203 -5.27 3.07 -19.27
C LEU A 203 -4.65 2.16 -18.20
N PHE A 204 -5.48 1.58 -17.35
CA PHE A 204 -5.00 0.64 -16.34
C PHE A 204 -4.34 -0.59 -16.98
N GLU A 205 -4.95 -1.18 -18.01
CA GLU A 205 -4.36 -2.31 -18.74
C GLU A 205 -3.05 -1.94 -19.43
N MET A 206 -2.95 -0.71 -19.95
CA MET A 206 -1.73 -0.20 -20.59
C MET A 206 -0.58 -0.04 -19.60
N VAL A 207 -0.84 0.61 -18.46
CA VAL A 207 0.19 0.88 -17.44
C VAL A 207 0.65 -0.41 -16.79
N THR A 208 -0.28 -1.31 -16.47
CA THR A 208 0.03 -2.61 -15.83
C THR A 208 0.56 -3.65 -16.81
N LYS A 209 0.33 -3.47 -18.11
CA LYS A 209 0.58 -4.47 -19.17
C LYS A 209 -0.16 -5.79 -18.92
N THR A 210 -1.23 -5.76 -18.12
CA THR A 210 -2.05 -6.92 -17.76
C THR A 210 -3.50 -6.61 -18.06
N LYS A 211 -4.20 -7.54 -18.71
CA LYS A 211 -5.63 -7.41 -18.97
C LYS A 211 -6.43 -7.60 -17.69
N ILE A 212 -7.50 -6.82 -17.51
CA ILE A 212 -8.37 -6.93 -16.35
C ILE A 212 -9.19 -8.23 -16.49
N PRO A 213 -9.12 -9.15 -15.50
CA PRO A 213 -9.89 -10.39 -15.53
C PRO A 213 -11.39 -10.17 -15.73
N ALA A 214 -12.07 -11.09 -16.42
CA ALA A 214 -13.49 -10.94 -16.76
C ALA A 214 -14.43 -10.87 -15.55
N ASN A 215 -14.02 -11.46 -14.42
CA ASN A 215 -14.76 -11.46 -13.15
C ASN A 215 -14.62 -10.14 -12.37
N VAL A 216 -13.67 -9.27 -12.72
CA VAL A 216 -13.49 -7.98 -12.05
C VAL A 216 -14.40 -6.94 -12.68
N ARG A 217 -15.23 -6.31 -11.84
CA ARG A 217 -16.23 -5.31 -12.26
C ARG A 217 -15.90 -3.89 -11.79
N CYS A 218 -15.01 -3.76 -10.81
CA CYS A 218 -14.60 -2.47 -10.29
C CYS A 218 -13.11 -2.42 -9.97
N LEU A 219 -12.53 -1.22 -10.11
CA LEU A 219 -11.18 -0.88 -9.66
C LEU A 219 -11.28 0.03 -8.44
N THR A 220 -10.33 -0.10 -7.52
CA THR A 220 -10.15 0.85 -6.42
C THR A 220 -9.12 1.87 -6.84
N LEU A 221 -9.56 3.12 -7.00
CA LEU A 221 -8.69 4.24 -7.34
C LEU A 221 -8.40 5.07 -6.09
N VAL A 222 -7.17 5.53 -5.96
CA VAL A 222 -6.76 6.52 -4.96
C VAL A 222 -6.32 7.76 -5.72
N MET A 223 -6.87 8.91 -5.34
CA MET A 223 -6.52 10.19 -5.94
C MET A 223 -5.94 11.16 -4.91
N LEU A 224 -5.01 11.98 -5.37
CA LEU A 224 -4.59 13.20 -4.70
C LEU A 224 -5.22 14.37 -5.45
N CYS A 225 -5.82 15.31 -4.74
CA CYS A 225 -6.48 16.46 -5.35
C CYS A 225 -6.28 17.73 -4.54
N THR A 226 -6.35 18.86 -5.24
CA THR A 226 -6.45 20.19 -4.64
C THR A 226 -7.90 20.68 -4.64
N ASP A 227 -8.22 21.59 -3.73
CA ASP A 227 -9.46 22.36 -3.79
C ASP A 227 -9.42 23.40 -4.95
N LEU A 228 -10.51 24.16 -5.12
CA LEU A 228 -10.59 25.21 -6.14
C LEU A 228 -9.69 26.42 -5.85
N GLU A 229 -9.18 26.55 -4.63
CA GLU A 229 -8.29 27.62 -4.19
C GLU A 229 -6.81 27.23 -4.33
N GLY A 230 -6.54 25.98 -4.69
CA GLY A 230 -5.19 25.43 -4.92
C GLY A 230 -4.55 24.78 -3.69
N ASN A 231 -5.28 24.59 -2.60
CA ASN A 231 -4.76 23.91 -1.41
C ASN A 231 -4.91 22.39 -1.54
N ASP A 232 -3.89 21.65 -1.09
CA ASP A 232 -3.91 20.18 -1.09
C ASP A 232 -4.93 19.64 -0.08
N VAL A 233 -5.83 18.79 -0.56
CA VAL A 233 -6.79 18.08 0.29
C VAL A 233 -6.15 16.78 0.78
N LYS A 234 -5.82 16.73 2.08
CA LYS A 234 -5.09 15.60 2.68
C LYS A 234 -5.93 14.34 2.85
N ASP A 235 -7.24 14.49 3.08
CA ASP A 235 -8.14 13.40 3.44
C ASP A 235 -9.19 13.19 2.36
N VAL A 236 -8.80 12.43 1.33
CA VAL A 236 -9.69 12.07 0.21
C VAL A 236 -10.03 10.58 0.30
N PRO A 237 -11.31 10.23 0.45
CA PRO A 237 -11.70 8.82 0.45
C PRO A 237 -11.41 8.14 -0.90
N TYR A 238 -11.12 6.84 -0.87
CA TYR A 238 -10.86 6.08 -2.09
C TYR A 238 -12.11 5.97 -2.96
N ILE A 239 -11.89 5.70 -4.24
CA ILE A 239 -12.93 5.67 -5.27
C ILE A 239 -13.14 4.23 -5.67
N LYS A 240 -14.38 3.75 -5.55
CA LYS A 240 -14.82 2.48 -6.13
C LYS A 240 -15.32 2.77 -7.55
N TYR A 241 -14.46 2.54 -8.53
CA TYR A 241 -14.71 2.78 -9.94
C TYR A 241 -15.31 1.54 -10.61
N ILE A 242 -16.60 1.55 -10.90
CA ILE A 242 -17.36 0.43 -11.46
C ILE A 242 -17.45 0.61 -12.98
N PHE A 243 -16.63 -0.12 -13.71
CA PHE A 243 -16.52 -0.02 -15.18
C PHE A 243 -17.28 -1.14 -15.92
N ARG A 244 -17.77 -2.16 -15.20
CA ARG A 244 -18.63 -3.25 -15.72
C ARG A 244 -19.78 -3.60 -14.77
#